data_AF-A0A379Z2K7-F1
#
_entry.id   AF-A0A379Z2K7-F1
#
_cell.length_a   1.000
_cell.length_b   1.000
_cell.length_c   1.000
_cell.angle_alpha   90.00
_cell.angle_beta   90.00
_cell.angle_gamma   90.00
#
_symmetry.space_group_name_H-M   'P 1'
#
loop_
_entity.id
_entity.type
_entity.pdbx_description
1 polymer ?
#
loop_
_entity_poly.entity_id
_entity_poly.type
_entity_poly.pdbx_seq_one_letter_code
_entity_poly.pdbx_strand_id
1 'polypeptide(L)'
;MGGNNESPSVICHRTSTAMAGQVTGGTFLSTLKQNGLKTAMVMALRREIGIEDYGYISYQDYAGNWHEARWLASGNINNMTGSWVTGSDRRIKTDIEVINDPISLVRGLKLYSFNRDGKPQIGGIAQEIEKTMPLLISDGGSITLKDGRNIEKVKSVDYSTLGYVALAALNQALDRIDRQDELIKELMEKVQ
;
A
#
# COMPACT_ATOMS: atom_id res chain seq x y z
N MET A 1 45.89 8.59 -15.20
CA MET A 1 44.85 9.52 -15.67
C MET A 1 43.50 8.88 -15.38
N GLY A 2 42.93 9.16 -14.21
CA GLY A 2 41.61 8.65 -13.83
C GLY A 2 40.54 9.60 -14.35
N GLY A 3 39.77 9.17 -15.34
CA GLY A 3 38.66 9.95 -15.88
C GLY A 3 37.52 10.00 -14.87
N ASN A 4 37.12 11.22 -14.48
CA ASN A 4 35.84 11.46 -13.82
C ASN A 4 34.73 11.10 -14.81
N ASN A 5 34.21 9.88 -14.71
CA ASN A 5 32.91 9.55 -15.30
C ASN A 5 31.84 10.19 -14.42
N GLU A 6 31.57 11.47 -14.61
CA GLU A 6 30.34 12.06 -14.10
C GLU A 6 29.17 11.41 -14.86
N SER A 7 28.38 10.61 -14.15
CA SER A 7 27.10 10.10 -14.65
C SER A 7 26.21 11.29 -15.08
N PRO A 8 25.38 11.14 -16.13
CA PRO A 8 24.43 12.19 -16.47
C PRO A 8 23.53 12.50 -15.26
N SER A 9 23.52 13.75 -14.80
CA SER A 9 22.70 14.20 -13.68
C SER A 9 21.73 15.29 -14.11
N VAL A 10 20.46 15.17 -13.70
CA VAL A 10 19.50 16.29 -13.78
C VAL A 10 19.37 16.89 -12.39
N ILE A 11 19.87 18.11 -12.20
CA ILE A 11 19.80 18.83 -10.93
C ILE A 11 18.81 19.98 -11.09
N CYS A 12 17.71 19.95 -10.33
CA CYS A 12 16.69 21.00 -10.34
C CYS A 12 16.79 21.84 -9.06
N HIS A 13 17.23 23.10 -9.18
CA HIS A 13 17.21 24.07 -8.10
C HIS A 13 16.11 25.11 -8.33
N ARG A 14 15.17 25.26 -7.40
CA ARG A 14 14.69 26.59 -7.02
C ARG A 14 13.96 26.55 -5.67
N THR A 15 14.34 27.45 -4.77
CA THR A 15 13.59 27.77 -3.55
C THR A 15 12.95 29.14 -3.77
N SER A 16 11.70 29.18 -4.24
CA SER A 16 10.91 30.41 -4.16
C SER A 16 9.97 30.30 -2.97
N THR A 17 10.10 31.24 -2.03
CA THR A 17 9.03 31.53 -1.07
C THR A 17 7.85 32.09 -1.85
N ALA A 18 6.76 31.33 -1.99
CA ALA A 18 5.53 31.92 -2.45
C ALA A 18 4.95 32.76 -1.31
N MET A 19 4.47 33.97 -1.61
CA MET A 19 3.71 34.78 -0.66
C MET A 19 2.33 34.15 -0.46
N ALA A 20 2.21 33.12 0.37
CA ALA A 20 0.95 32.56 0.90
C ALA A 20 1.17 31.39 1.89
N GLY A 21 2.34 31.27 2.53
CA GLY A 21 2.59 30.17 3.47
C GLY A 21 2.96 28.82 2.84
N GLN A 22 3.17 28.76 1.52
CA GLN A 22 3.67 27.57 0.83
C GLN A 22 5.06 27.80 0.23
N VAL A 23 5.93 26.81 0.40
CA VAL A 23 7.27 26.77 -0.21
C VAL A 23 7.34 25.53 -1.08
N THR A 24 7.70 25.69 -2.35
CA THR A 24 7.90 24.56 -3.27
C THR A 24 9.37 24.49 -3.64
N GLY A 25 9.92 23.28 -3.63
CA GLY A 25 11.30 23.02 -4.05
C GLY A 25 11.46 23.01 -5.57
N GLY A 26 12.63 22.54 -6.02
CA GLY A 26 12.84 22.23 -7.44
C GLY A 26 11.76 21.30 -7.97
N THR A 27 11.31 21.55 -9.19
CA THR A 27 10.18 20.85 -9.81
C THR A 27 10.62 20.17 -11.10
N PHE A 28 10.37 18.87 -11.19
CA PHE A 28 10.40 18.16 -12.47
C PHE A 28 9.03 18.25 -13.12
N LEU A 29 8.97 18.88 -14.30
CA LEU A 29 7.75 19.06 -15.07
C LEU A 29 7.89 18.35 -16.43
N SER A 30 7.00 17.40 -16.68
CA SER A 30 6.79 16.84 -18.01
C SER A 30 5.47 17.37 -18.56
N THR A 31 5.45 17.80 -19.82
CA THR A 31 4.22 18.24 -20.49
C THR A 31 4.07 17.53 -21.82
N LEU A 32 2.87 17.00 -22.08
CA LEU A 32 2.49 16.48 -23.38
C LEU A 32 1.46 17.42 -23.99
N LYS A 33 1.67 17.79 -25.26
CA LYS A 33 0.71 18.57 -26.05
C LYS A 33 0.46 17.84 -27.37
N GLN A 34 -0.78 17.47 -27.63
CA GLN A 34 -1.18 16.79 -28.88
C GLN A 34 -2.60 17.19 -29.26
N ASN A 35 -2.82 17.69 -30.47
CA ASN A 35 -4.14 18.03 -31.02
C ASN A 35 -5.01 18.91 -30.09
N GLY A 36 -4.42 19.89 -29.42
CA GLY A 36 -5.11 20.77 -28.46
C GLY A 36 -5.30 20.19 -27.06
N LEU A 37 -5.07 18.89 -26.86
CA LEU A 37 -5.00 18.28 -25.53
C LEU A 37 -3.65 18.60 -24.87
N LYS A 38 -3.69 18.93 -23.59
CA LYS A 38 -2.52 19.18 -22.76
C LYS A 38 -2.62 18.37 -21.48
N THR A 39 -1.61 17.58 -21.20
CA THR A 39 -1.42 16.94 -19.89
C THR A 39 -0.08 17.36 -19.30
N ALA A 40 0.03 17.28 -17.98
CA ALA A 40 1.23 17.63 -17.25
C ALA A 40 1.48 16.63 -16.13
N MET A 41 2.76 16.39 -15.83
CA MET A 41 3.18 15.63 -14.67
C MET A 41 4.22 16.44 -13.91
N VAL A 42 4.03 16.56 -12.61
CA VAL A 42 4.85 17.34 -11.69
C VAL A 42 5.38 16.42 -10.60
N MET A 43 6.66 16.53 -10.29
CA MET A 43 7.27 15.95 -9.09
C MET A 43 8.06 17.02 -8.36
N ALA A 44 7.75 17.26 -7.09
CA ALA A 44 8.42 18.27 -6.27
C ALA A 44 8.27 18.00 -4.77
N LEU A 45 8.99 18.78 -3.98
CA LEU A 45 8.79 18.92 -2.53
C LEU A 45 7.90 20.13 -2.26
N ARG A 46 7.00 20.03 -1.28
CA ARG A 46 6.22 21.15 -0.77
C ARG A 46 6.30 21.21 0.75
N ARG A 47 6.43 22.42 1.26
CA ARG A 47 6.27 22.73 2.68
C ARG A 47 5.14 23.74 2.84
N GLU A 48 4.17 23.40 3.67
CA GLU A 48 3.13 24.28 4.15
C GLU A 48 3.57 24.77 5.54
N ILE A 49 3.89 26.06 5.64
CA ILE A 49 4.54 26.63 6.83
C ILE A 49 3.62 26.46 8.05
N GLY A 50 4.14 25.78 9.07
CA GLY A 50 3.41 25.51 10.31
C GLY A 50 2.41 24.34 10.23
N ILE A 51 2.31 23.66 9.07
CA ILE A 51 1.37 22.55 8.85
C ILE A 51 2.14 21.24 8.63
N GLU A 52 2.68 21.03 7.43
CA GLU A 52 3.35 19.79 7.04
C GLU A 52 4.32 20.02 5.87
N ASP A 53 5.32 19.17 5.76
CA ASP A 53 6.16 19.01 4.58
C ASP A 53 5.99 17.62 3.96
N TYR A 54 5.92 17.58 2.63
CA TYR A 54 5.72 16.36 1.86
C TYR A 54 6.38 16.41 0.48
N GLY A 55 6.77 15.25 -0.01
CA GLY A 55 7.05 15.05 -1.43
C GLY A 55 5.76 14.72 -2.16
N TYR A 56 5.61 15.12 -3.43
CA TYR A 56 4.43 14.75 -4.21
C TYR A 56 4.77 14.47 -5.67
N ILE A 57 3.93 13.61 -6.26
CA ILE A 57 3.79 13.42 -7.70
C ILE A 57 2.35 13.77 -8.05
N SER A 58 2.17 14.64 -9.03
CA SER A 58 0.85 15.10 -9.47
C SER A 58 0.72 15.00 -10.99
N TYR A 59 -0.40 14.48 -11.47
CA TYR A 59 -0.73 14.34 -12.89
C TYR A 59 -1.98 15.14 -13.20
N GLN A 60 -1.91 15.97 -14.24
CA GLN A 60 -3.06 16.66 -14.81
C GLN A 60 -3.60 15.85 -16.00
N ASP A 61 -4.83 15.37 -15.88
CA ASP A 61 -5.50 14.67 -16.97
C ASP A 61 -5.92 15.62 -18.11
N TYR A 62 -6.43 15.05 -19.21
CA TYR A 62 -6.82 15.81 -20.40
C TYR A 62 -8.05 16.72 -20.15
N ALA A 63 -8.81 16.49 -19.08
CA ALA A 63 -9.91 17.33 -18.65
C ALA A 63 -9.44 18.46 -17.70
N GLY A 64 -8.16 18.48 -17.34
CA GLY A 64 -7.55 19.50 -16.50
C GLY A 64 -7.56 19.18 -15.00
N ASN A 65 -8.04 18.01 -14.58
CA ASN A 65 -8.07 17.62 -13.17
C ASN A 65 -6.70 17.13 -12.70
N TRP A 66 -6.31 17.53 -11.49
CA TRP A 66 -5.07 17.09 -10.87
C TRP A 66 -5.30 15.89 -9.94
N HIS A 67 -4.49 14.85 -10.14
CA HIS A 67 -4.44 13.64 -9.34
C HIS A 67 -3.09 13.58 -8.65
N GLU A 68 -3.06 13.52 -7.32
CA GLU A 68 -1.83 13.70 -6.56
C GLU A 68 -1.62 12.58 -5.54
N ALA A 69 -0.40 12.05 -5.50
CA ALA A 69 0.08 11.18 -4.43
C ALA A 69 1.16 11.91 -3.62
N ARG A 70 1.01 11.91 -2.30
CA ARG A 70 1.90 12.60 -1.35
C ARG A 70 2.65 11.61 -0.48
N TRP A 71 3.96 11.82 -0.36
CA TRP A 71 4.79 11.18 0.65
C TRP A 71 4.88 12.08 1.88
N LEU A 72 4.23 11.66 2.96
CA LEU A 72 4.10 12.47 4.17
C LEU A 72 5.30 12.26 5.10
N ALA A 73 5.53 13.21 6.01
CA ALA A 73 6.54 13.08 7.07
C ALA A 73 6.29 11.85 7.98
N SER A 74 5.05 11.36 8.00
CA SER A 74 4.69 10.12 8.71
C SER A 74 5.31 8.85 8.11
N GLY A 75 5.77 8.91 6.85
CA GLY A 75 6.21 7.76 6.05
C GLY A 75 5.09 7.17 5.19
N ASN A 76 3.85 7.62 5.36
CA ASN A 76 2.72 7.16 4.56
C ASN A 76 2.70 7.79 3.18
N ILE A 77 2.22 7.04 2.19
CA ILE A 77 1.86 7.56 0.89
C ILE A 77 0.34 7.76 0.86
N ASN A 78 -0.09 8.99 0.65
CA ASN A 78 -1.50 9.34 0.53
C ASN A 78 -1.83 9.65 -0.93
N ASN A 79 -2.61 8.80 -1.59
CA ASN A 79 -3.27 9.16 -2.84
C ASN A 79 -4.49 10.04 -2.49
N MET A 80 -4.51 11.27 -2.98
CA MET A 80 -5.57 12.24 -2.66
C MET A 80 -6.97 11.82 -3.14
N THR A 81 -7.06 10.88 -4.06
CA THR A 81 -8.34 10.24 -4.47
C THR A 81 -8.75 9.07 -3.57
N GLY A 82 -7.86 8.62 -2.67
CA GLY A 82 -8.02 7.46 -1.80
C GLY A 82 -7.93 6.10 -2.51
N SER A 83 -7.88 6.06 -3.83
CA SER A 83 -8.06 4.82 -4.60
C SER A 83 -6.75 4.11 -4.93
N TRP A 84 -6.66 2.84 -4.59
CA TRP A 84 -5.61 1.93 -5.04
C TRP A 84 -6.29 0.70 -5.64
N VAL A 85 -5.99 0.39 -6.90
CA VAL A 85 -6.66 -0.67 -7.64
C VAL A 85 -5.64 -1.64 -8.23
N THR A 86 -5.97 -2.93 -8.18
CA THR A 86 -5.15 -4.01 -8.73
C THR A 86 -5.93 -4.69 -9.85
N GLY A 87 -5.34 -4.75 -11.04
CA GLY A 87 -5.92 -5.49 -12.17
C GLY A 87 -6.03 -6.98 -11.84
N SER A 88 -7.23 -7.55 -11.91
CA SER A 88 -7.51 -8.92 -11.44
C SER A 88 -8.41 -9.72 -12.40
N ASP A 89 -8.50 -9.28 -13.66
CA ASP A 89 -9.32 -9.92 -14.70
C ASP A 89 -8.92 -11.39 -14.91
N ARG A 90 -9.90 -12.26 -15.19
CA ARG A 90 -9.64 -13.69 -15.42
C ARG A 90 -8.71 -13.95 -16.62
N ARG A 91 -8.73 -13.09 -17.65
CA ARG A 91 -7.96 -13.26 -18.90
C ARG A 91 -6.45 -13.10 -18.71
N ILE A 92 -6.03 -12.49 -17.61
CA ILE A 92 -4.61 -12.30 -17.26
C ILE A 92 -4.12 -13.33 -16.24
N LYS A 93 -4.87 -14.42 -16.02
CA LYS A 93 -4.57 -15.48 -15.04
C LYS A 93 -4.58 -16.85 -15.69
N THR A 94 -3.56 -17.66 -15.40
CA THR A 94 -3.46 -19.08 -15.78
C THR A 94 -3.49 -19.96 -14.52
N ASP A 95 -3.67 -21.27 -14.69
CA ASP A 95 -3.55 -22.27 -13.62
C ASP A 95 -4.40 -21.94 -12.37
N ILE A 96 -5.66 -21.59 -12.62
CA ILE A 96 -6.58 -21.12 -11.57
C ILE A 96 -7.14 -22.31 -10.80
N GLU A 97 -6.73 -22.44 -9.54
CA GLU A 97 -7.27 -23.39 -8.59
C GLU A 97 -8.06 -22.70 -7.47
N VAL A 98 -9.16 -23.31 -7.05
CA VAL A 98 -9.97 -22.81 -5.94
C VAL A 98 -9.38 -23.28 -4.62
N ILE A 99 -9.17 -22.34 -3.69
CA ILE A 99 -8.79 -22.67 -2.31
C ILE A 99 -10.05 -23.13 -1.56
N ASN A 100 -10.12 -24.41 -1.21
CA ASN A 100 -11.31 -25.02 -0.62
C ASN A 100 -11.49 -24.77 0.89
N ASP A 101 -10.42 -24.44 1.64
CA ASP A 101 -10.50 -24.17 3.09
C ASP A 101 -9.81 -22.84 3.46
N PRO A 102 -10.33 -21.68 2.98
CA PRO A 102 -9.77 -20.37 3.30
C PRO A 102 -9.79 -20.06 4.81
N ILE A 103 -10.69 -20.68 5.59
CA ILE A 103 -10.69 -20.53 7.06
C ILE A 103 -9.36 -21.01 7.64
N SER A 104 -8.79 -22.12 7.15
CA SER A 104 -7.52 -22.64 7.65
C SER A 104 -6.35 -21.66 7.49
N LEU A 105 -6.39 -20.81 6.46
CA LEU A 105 -5.33 -19.84 6.18
C LEU A 105 -5.29 -18.72 7.23
N VAL A 106 -6.45 -18.25 7.68
CA VAL A 106 -6.57 -17.15 8.64
C VAL A 106 -6.70 -17.62 10.09
N ARG A 107 -6.99 -18.90 10.31
CA ARG A 107 -7.17 -19.45 11.65
C ARG A 107 -5.86 -19.37 12.43
N GLY A 108 -5.93 -18.73 13.60
CA GLY A 108 -4.77 -18.56 14.48
C GLY A 108 -3.90 -17.34 14.14
N LEU A 109 -4.27 -16.53 13.15
CA LEU A 109 -3.69 -15.20 12.99
C LEU A 109 -3.89 -14.39 14.28
N LYS A 110 -2.82 -13.74 14.71
CA LYS A 110 -2.79 -12.91 15.91
C LYS A 110 -2.72 -11.44 15.53
N LEU A 111 -3.44 -10.62 16.29
CA LEU A 111 -3.36 -9.18 16.22
C LEU A 111 -2.45 -8.67 17.33
N TYR A 112 -1.42 -7.93 16.96
CA TYR A 112 -0.46 -7.37 17.89
C TYR A 112 -0.64 -5.87 17.98
N SER A 113 -0.47 -5.31 19.17
CA SER A 113 -0.15 -3.91 19.39
C SER A 113 1.34 -3.80 19.63
N PHE A 114 2.05 -2.96 18.88
CA PHE A 114 3.49 -2.80 18.99
C PHE A 114 3.91 -1.36 18.72
N ASN A 115 5.11 -1.00 19.14
CA ASN A 115 5.70 0.30 18.80
C ASN A 115 6.71 0.11 17.67
N ARG A 116 6.57 0.91 16.61
CA ARG A 116 7.54 1.00 15.52
C ARG A 116 7.95 2.46 15.35
N ASP A 117 9.25 2.71 15.47
CA ASP A 117 9.85 4.04 15.32
C ASP A 117 9.24 5.13 16.21
N GLY A 118 8.77 4.76 17.41
CA GLY A 118 8.12 5.66 18.36
C GLY A 118 6.61 5.81 18.16
N LYS A 119 6.03 5.14 17.15
CA LYS A 119 4.61 5.21 16.84
C LYS A 119 3.92 3.90 17.25
N PRO A 120 2.84 3.95 18.05
CA PRO A 120 2.02 2.77 18.30
C PRO A 120 1.32 2.35 17.00
N GLN A 121 1.34 1.05 16.72
CA GLN A 121 0.73 0.45 15.54
C GLN A 121 0.05 -0.86 15.95
N ILE A 122 -0.91 -1.28 15.14
CA ILE A 122 -1.59 -2.56 15.26
C ILE A 122 -1.37 -3.33 13.96
N GLY A 123 -1.09 -4.63 14.05
CA GLY A 123 -0.87 -5.45 12.86
C GLY A 123 -0.44 -6.88 13.17
N GLY A 124 -0.07 -7.63 12.13
CA GLY A 124 0.49 -8.97 12.23
C GLY A 124 2.02 -8.99 12.18
N ILE A 125 2.61 -10.15 12.49
CA ILE A 125 4.03 -10.41 12.30
C ILE A 125 4.20 -11.19 10.99
N ALA A 126 4.97 -10.65 10.05
CA ALA A 126 5.13 -11.21 8.70
C ALA A 126 5.61 -12.68 8.72
N GLN A 127 6.54 -13.02 9.61
CA GLN A 127 7.08 -14.38 9.79
C GLN A 127 6.05 -15.38 10.32
N GLU A 128 5.02 -14.92 11.03
CA GLU A 128 3.93 -15.81 11.47
C GLU A 128 2.94 -16.07 10.34
N ILE A 129 2.60 -15.03 9.58
CA ILE A 129 1.75 -15.10 8.39
C ILE A 129 2.40 -15.99 7.32
N GLU A 130 3.72 -15.90 7.15
CA GLU A 130 4.50 -16.70 6.18
C GLU A 130 4.29 -18.21 6.32
N LYS A 131 4.04 -18.70 7.55
CA LYS A 131 3.87 -20.13 7.83
C LYS A 131 2.65 -20.73 7.14
N THR A 132 1.59 -19.95 6.97
CA THR A 132 0.33 -20.40 6.35
C THR A 132 0.11 -19.77 4.98
N MET A 133 0.63 -18.57 4.73
CA MET A 133 0.40 -17.79 3.52
C MET A 133 1.71 -17.18 3.00
N PRO A 134 2.68 -18.00 2.56
CA PRO A 134 3.99 -17.52 2.11
C PRO A 134 3.90 -16.58 0.90
N LEU A 135 2.89 -16.75 0.03
CA LEU A 135 2.68 -15.91 -1.16
C LEU A 135 2.31 -14.46 -0.83
N LEU A 136 1.89 -14.17 0.40
CA LEU A 136 1.57 -12.80 0.84
C LEU A 136 2.82 -12.07 1.36
N ILE A 137 3.96 -12.75 1.45
CA ILE A 137 5.18 -12.22 2.06
C ILE A 137 6.21 -11.92 0.98
N SER A 138 6.78 -10.72 1.05
CA SER A 138 7.90 -10.31 0.21
C SER A 138 9.11 -9.98 1.08
N ASP A 139 10.28 -10.49 0.70
CA ASP A 139 11.55 -10.07 1.29
C ASP A 139 11.93 -8.69 0.75
N GLY A 140 12.02 -7.71 1.65
CA GLY A 140 12.43 -6.35 1.34
C GLY A 140 13.93 -6.13 1.48
N GLY A 141 14.33 -4.87 1.42
CA GLY A 141 15.71 -4.45 1.70
C GLY A 141 16.06 -4.49 3.19
N SER A 142 17.25 -3.99 3.51
CA SER A 142 17.70 -3.84 4.89
C SER A 142 17.20 -2.53 5.52
N ILE A 143 16.89 -2.57 6.81
CA ILE A 143 16.50 -1.39 7.59
C ILE A 143 17.48 -1.22 8.75
N THR A 144 18.07 -0.03 8.85
CA THR A 144 18.83 0.39 10.03
C THR A 144 17.86 0.97 11.07
N LEU A 145 17.79 0.34 12.23
CA LEU A 145 17.00 0.80 13.36
C LEU A 145 17.63 2.03 14.02
N LYS A 146 16.85 2.74 14.84
CA LYS A 146 17.33 3.93 15.59
C LYS A 146 18.53 3.63 16.52
N ASP A 147 18.66 2.39 16.97
CA ASP A 147 19.78 1.93 17.81
C ASP A 147 21.02 1.51 17.00
N GLY A 148 21.00 1.69 15.67
CA GLY A 148 22.11 1.37 14.77
C GLY A 148 22.15 -0.09 14.31
N ARG A 149 21.29 -0.98 14.83
CA ARG A 149 21.22 -2.36 14.32
C ARG A 149 20.68 -2.38 12.90
N ASN A 150 21.34 -3.15 12.04
CA ASN A 150 20.90 -3.39 10.67
C ASN A 150 20.12 -4.71 10.60
N ILE A 151 18.87 -4.65 10.15
CA ILE A 151 18.04 -5.83 9.92
C ILE A 151 17.97 -6.06 8.40
N GLU A 152 18.55 -7.16 7.94
CA GLU A 152 18.52 -7.53 6.52
C GLU A 152 17.23 -8.27 6.16
N LYS A 153 16.86 -8.20 4.88
CA LYS A 153 15.71 -8.92 4.30
C LYS A 153 14.42 -8.71 5.11
N VAL A 154 14.07 -7.46 5.38
CA VAL A 154 12.87 -7.14 6.16
C VAL A 154 11.63 -7.60 5.40
N LYS A 155 10.87 -8.51 5.99
CA LYS A 155 9.65 -9.05 5.39
C LYS A 155 8.50 -8.04 5.45
N SER A 156 7.76 -7.93 4.34
CA SER A 156 6.54 -7.14 4.19
C SER A 156 5.35 -8.03 3.86
N VAL A 157 4.14 -7.61 4.25
CA VAL A 157 2.89 -8.34 4.02
C VAL A 157 2.05 -7.61 2.98
N ASP A 158 1.52 -8.32 1.99
CA ASP A 158 0.46 -7.83 1.11
C ASP A 158 -0.89 -7.86 1.84
N TYR A 159 -1.19 -6.75 2.53
CA TYR A 159 -2.45 -6.58 3.26
C TYR A 159 -3.67 -6.47 2.34
N SER A 160 -3.51 -6.07 1.08
CA SER A 160 -4.63 -6.02 0.12
C SER A 160 -5.10 -7.44 -0.23
N THR A 161 -4.17 -8.35 -0.51
CA THR A 161 -4.48 -9.77 -0.73
C THR A 161 -4.97 -10.44 0.55
N LEU A 162 -4.35 -10.16 1.71
CA LEU A 162 -4.81 -10.69 3.00
C LEU A 162 -6.27 -10.32 3.29
N GLY A 163 -6.69 -9.10 2.93
CA GLY A 163 -8.08 -8.67 3.06
C GLY A 163 -9.05 -9.54 2.25
N TYR A 164 -8.69 -9.91 1.01
CA TYR A 164 -9.52 -10.81 0.21
C TYR A 164 -9.55 -12.24 0.77
N VAL A 165 -8.42 -12.74 1.29
CA VAL A 165 -8.36 -14.05 1.98
C VAL A 165 -9.31 -14.05 3.20
N ALA A 166 -9.32 -12.98 3.99
CA ALA A 166 -10.22 -12.84 5.12
C ALA A 166 -11.70 -12.82 4.70
N LEU A 167 -12.05 -12.16 3.58
CA LEU A 167 -13.41 -12.17 3.03
C LEU A 167 -13.82 -13.57 2.56
N ALA A 168 -12.93 -14.31 1.89
CA ALA A 168 -13.20 -15.68 1.47
C ALA A 168 -13.41 -16.62 2.67
N ALA A 169 -12.60 -16.46 3.73
CA ALA A 169 -12.76 -17.19 4.98
C ALA A 169 -14.09 -16.84 5.69
N LEU A 170 -14.46 -15.56 5.71
CA LEU A 170 -15.74 -15.11 6.26
C LEU A 170 -16.91 -15.72 5.49
N ASN A 171 -16.87 -15.72 4.15
CA ASN A 171 -17.92 -16.32 3.33
C ASN A 171 -18.11 -17.80 3.65
N GLN A 172 -17.02 -18.57 3.74
CA GLN A 172 -17.09 -19.98 4.14
C GLN A 172 -17.58 -20.16 5.58
N ALA A 173 -17.27 -19.24 6.48
CA ALA A 173 -17.75 -19.29 7.85
C ALA A 173 -19.27 -19.08 7.93
N LEU A 174 -19.80 -18.16 7.12
CA LEU A 174 -21.25 -17.95 6.97
C LEU A 174 -21.94 -19.23 6.43
N ASP A 175 -21.39 -19.86 5.38
CA ASP A 175 -21.93 -21.13 4.86
C ASP A 175 -21.97 -22.23 5.93
N ARG A 176 -20.98 -22.26 6.84
CA ARG A 176 -20.95 -23.23 7.95
C ARG A 176 -21.98 -22.90 9.02
N ILE A 177 -22.23 -21.61 9.29
CA ILE A 177 -23.26 -21.16 10.24
C ILE A 177 -24.65 -21.55 9.72
N ASP A 178 -24.96 -21.28 8.45
CA ASP A 178 -26.26 -21.61 7.86
C ASP A 178 -26.55 -23.13 7.96
N ARG A 179 -25.56 -23.97 7.64
CA ARG A 179 -25.69 -25.43 7.80
C ARG A 179 -25.88 -25.85 9.26
N GLN A 180 -25.22 -25.18 10.19
CA GLN A 180 -25.38 -25.47 11.61
C GLN A 180 -26.80 -25.11 12.09
N ASP A 181 -27.34 -23.98 11.64
CA ASP A 181 -28.70 -23.55 11.98
C ASP A 181 -29.77 -24.50 11.42
N GLU A 182 -29.59 -25.00 10.19
CA GLU A 182 -30.45 -26.04 9.61
C GLU A 182 -30.42 -27.34 10.43
N LEU A 183 -29.23 -27.82 10.79
CA LEU A 183 -29.08 -29.01 11.63
C LEU A 183 -29.70 -28.82 13.02
N ILE A 184 -29.52 -27.65 13.64
CA ILE A 184 -30.14 -27.33 14.93
C ILE A 184 -31.67 -27.39 14.80
N LYS A 185 -32.24 -26.83 13.74
CA LYS A 185 -33.68 -26.87 13.49
C LYS A 185 -34.19 -28.30 13.35
N GLU A 186 -33.54 -29.13 12.54
CA GLU A 186 -33.91 -30.54 12.37
C GLU A 186 -33.82 -31.32 13.70
N LEU A 187 -32.81 -31.04 14.52
CA LEU A 187 -32.65 -31.67 15.83
C LEU A 187 -33.75 -31.23 16.80
N MET A 188 -34.13 -29.94 16.78
CA MET A 188 -35.22 -29.42 17.62
C MET A 188 -36.57 -30.05 17.24
N GLU A 189 -36.84 -30.25 15.95
CA GLU A 189 -38.05 -30.93 15.46
C GLU A 189 -38.11 -32.41 15.87
N LYS A 190 -36.96 -33.08 16.04
CA LYS A 190 -36.90 -34.49 16.50
C LYS A 190 -37.04 -34.68 18.01
N VAL A 191 -36.86 -33.62 18.79
CA VAL A 191 -36.95 -33.65 20.26
C VAL A 191 -38.34 -33.23 20.76
N GLN A 192 -39.18 -32.64 19.90
CA GLN A 192 -40.62 -32.42 20.13
C GLN A 192 -41.44 -33.68 19.79
#